data_AF-A0A7U2FE56-F1
#
_entry.id   AF-A0A7U2FE56-F1
#
_cell.length_a   1.000
_cell.length_b   1.000
_cell.length_c   1.000
_cell.angle_alpha   90.00
_cell.angle_beta   90.00
_cell.angle_gamma   90.00
#
_symmetry.space_group_name_H-M   'P 1'
#
loop_
_entity.id
_entity.type
_entity.pdbx_description
1 polymer ?
#
loop_
_entity_poly.entity_id
_entity_poly.type
_entity_poly.pdbx_seq_one_letter_code
_entity_poly.pdbx_strand_id
1 'polypeptide(L)'
;MPITNGPPMICDFGAARIGEKHVGDVMPGVYRAPEIIMGMEWNSKIDMWSFGVMIWDLFEGGCLFRAVKEGHLNDEQHLAEIISLIGPPPRSFLQRSEKSRQYWDVEGAVMPQPPNAKLD
;
A
#
# COMPACT_ATOMS: atom_id res chain seq x y z
N MET A 1 12.14 -13.55 18.86
CA MET A 1 13.37 -12.85 19.29
C MET A 1 13.32 -12.68 20.80
N PRO A 2 14.45 -12.75 21.53
CA PRO A 2 14.51 -12.40 22.94
C PRO A 2 14.18 -10.91 23.15
N ILE A 3 13.55 -10.59 24.29
CA ILE A 3 13.33 -9.19 24.69
C ILE A 3 14.68 -8.58 25.02
N THR A 4 15.00 -7.43 24.41
CA THR A 4 16.25 -6.70 24.65
C THR A 4 15.91 -5.30 25.14
N ASN A 5 16.75 -4.74 26.02
CA ASN A 5 16.59 -3.38 26.54
C ASN A 5 17.35 -2.32 25.70
N GLY A 6 17.91 -2.74 24.56
CA GLY A 6 18.62 -1.83 23.66
C GLY A 6 17.68 -1.00 22.79
N PRO A 7 18.18 0.07 22.14
CA PRO A 7 17.39 0.81 21.17
C PRO A 7 16.97 -0.10 20.00
N PRO A 8 15.78 0.11 19.40
CA PRO A 8 15.39 -0.63 18.21
C PRO A 8 16.37 -0.36 17.07
N MET A 9 16.72 -1.40 16.33
CA MET A 9 17.58 -1.31 15.15
C MET A 9 16.88 -1.92 13.95
N ILE A 10 17.07 -1.28 12.78
CA ILE A 10 16.59 -1.83 11.51
C ILE A 10 17.45 -3.06 11.17
N CYS A 11 16.79 -4.15 10.79
CA CYS A 11 17.41 -5.40 10.40
C CYS A 11 16.71 -6.00 9.17
N ASP A 12 17.22 -7.13 8.68
CA ASP A 12 16.71 -7.86 7.52
C ASP A 12 16.67 -7.03 6.22
N PHE A 13 17.85 -6.86 5.62
CA PHE A 13 18.00 -6.12 4.37
C PHE A 13 17.80 -6.98 3.11
N GLY A 14 17.16 -8.15 3.20
CA GLY A 14 16.96 -9.05 2.05
C GLY A 14 16.13 -8.42 0.92
N ALA A 15 15.20 -7.52 1.26
CA ALA A 15 14.39 -6.76 0.31
C ALA A 15 14.98 -5.37 -0.03
N ALA A 16 16.09 -4.96 0.60
CA ALA A 16 16.67 -3.64 0.38
C ALA A 16 17.17 -3.48 -1.07
N ARG A 17 17.12 -2.24 -1.58
CA ARG A 17 17.60 -1.88 -2.92
C ARG A 17 18.44 -0.61 -2.85
N ILE A 18 19.49 -0.54 -3.68
CA ILE A 18 20.38 0.62 -3.78
C ILE A 18 20.03 1.37 -5.06
N GLY A 19 19.80 2.68 -4.96
CA GLY A 19 19.49 3.55 -6.11
C GLY A 19 18.28 4.44 -5.84
N GLU A 20 18.07 5.43 -6.70
CA GLU A 20 17.01 6.44 -6.51
C GLU A 20 15.62 5.95 -6.90
N LYS A 21 15.53 5.02 -7.85
CA LYS A 21 14.28 4.59 -8.48
C LYS A 21 14.29 3.11 -8.77
N HIS A 22 13.16 2.45 -8.51
CA HIS A 22 12.99 1.01 -8.66
C HIS A 22 11.58 0.67 -9.15
N VAL A 23 11.42 -0.53 -9.68
CA VAL A 23 10.13 -1.07 -10.15
C VAL A 23 9.96 -2.48 -9.58
N GLY A 24 8.71 -2.91 -9.41
CA GLY A 24 8.36 -4.24 -8.94
C GLY A 24 7.94 -4.27 -7.47
N ASP A 25 7.67 -5.46 -6.97
CA ASP A 25 7.17 -5.67 -5.62
C ASP A 25 8.33 -5.73 -4.60
N VAL A 26 8.19 -5.00 -3.50
CA VAL A 26 9.21 -4.89 -2.45
C VAL A 26 8.62 -4.78 -1.04
N MET A 27 7.30 -4.55 -0.92
CA MET A 27 6.66 -4.29 0.37
C MET A 27 5.69 -5.42 0.73
N PRO A 28 5.73 -5.92 1.97
CA PRO A 28 4.85 -6.99 2.40
C PRO A 28 3.45 -6.47 2.75
N GLY A 29 2.42 -7.17 2.26
CA GLY A 29 1.05 -7.16 2.80
C GLY A 29 0.45 -5.77 3.04
N VAL A 30 0.07 -5.51 4.29
CA VAL A 30 -0.65 -4.31 4.76
C VAL A 30 0.22 -3.04 4.81
N TYR A 31 1.55 -3.18 4.67
CA TYR A 31 2.46 -2.03 4.71
C TYR A 31 2.71 -1.43 3.32
N ARG A 32 2.14 -2.01 2.27
CA ARG A 32 2.33 -1.54 0.88
C ARG A 32 1.85 -0.10 0.72
N ALA A 33 2.76 0.74 0.23
CA ALA A 33 2.43 2.09 -0.21
C ALA A 33 1.48 2.08 -1.43
N PRO A 34 0.65 3.11 -1.61
CA PRO A 34 -0.30 3.16 -2.73
C PRO A 34 0.38 3.06 -4.10
N GLU A 35 1.60 3.61 -4.27
CA GLU A 35 2.37 3.47 -5.51
C GLU A 35 2.81 2.03 -5.80
N ILE A 36 3.07 1.23 -4.75
CA ILE A 36 3.43 -0.19 -4.87
C ILE A 36 2.19 -1.03 -5.22
N ILE A 37 1.04 -0.73 -4.62
CA ILE A 37 -0.24 -1.37 -4.98
C ILE A 37 -0.59 -1.05 -6.44
N MET A 38 -0.34 0.19 -6.87
CA MET A 38 -0.60 0.66 -8.22
C MET A 38 0.47 0.28 -9.25
N GLY A 39 1.51 -0.48 -8.87
CA GLY A 39 2.55 -0.95 -9.79
C GLY A 39 3.38 0.17 -10.43
N MET A 40 3.53 1.30 -9.73
CA MET A 40 4.31 2.44 -10.19
C MET A 40 5.81 2.26 -9.88
N GLU A 41 6.65 3.09 -10.50
CA GLU A 41 8.01 3.32 -10.03
C GLU A 41 7.98 3.95 -8.63
N TRP A 42 8.89 3.49 -7.78
CA TRP A 42 8.99 3.86 -6.39
C TRP A 42 10.43 4.24 -6.00
N ASN A 43 10.55 4.93 -4.86
CA ASN A 43 11.81 5.32 -4.24
C ASN A 43 11.70 5.16 -2.72
N SER A 44 12.68 5.66 -1.97
CA SER A 44 12.74 5.56 -0.49
C SER A 44 11.52 6.13 0.25
N LYS A 45 10.62 6.87 -0.40
CA LYS A 45 9.37 7.34 0.24
C LYS A 45 8.44 6.20 0.65
N ILE A 46 8.56 5.03 0.04
CA ILE A 46 7.80 3.85 0.47
C ILE A 46 8.16 3.41 1.89
N ASP A 47 9.40 3.64 2.32
CA ASP A 47 9.84 3.33 3.69
C ASP A 47 9.20 4.29 4.69
N MET A 48 9.00 5.55 4.31
CA MET A 48 8.29 6.53 5.14
C MET A 48 6.80 6.18 5.28
N TRP A 49 6.19 5.61 4.24
CA TRP A 49 4.81 5.11 4.30
C TRP A 49 4.69 3.96 5.29
N SER A 50 5.47 2.89 5.13
CA SER A 50 5.42 1.74 6.04
C SER A 50 5.80 2.11 7.48
N PHE A 51 6.74 3.03 7.65
CA PHE A 51 7.08 3.56 8.98
C PHE A 51 5.89 4.26 9.65
N GLY A 52 5.12 5.06 8.90
CA GLY A 52 3.90 5.69 9.40
C GLY A 52 2.83 4.68 9.82
N VAL A 53 2.59 3.66 8.98
CA VAL A 53 1.66 2.56 9.30
C VAL A 53 2.12 1.82 10.56
N MET A 54 3.40 1.46 10.64
CA MET A 54 3.97 0.76 11.80
C MET A 54 3.86 1.56 13.10
N ILE A 55 4.12 2.87 13.07
CA ILE A 55 3.95 3.72 14.27
C ILE A 55 2.50 3.68 14.75
N TRP A 56 1.53 3.79 13.83
CA TRP A 56 0.13 3.76 14.19
C TRP A 56 -0.25 2.42 14.82
N ASP A 57 0.18 1.31 14.22
CA ASP A 57 -0.08 -0.05 14.71
C ASP A 57 0.47 -0.26 16.14
N LEU A 58 1.68 0.24 16.39
CA LEU A 58 2.31 0.19 17.70
C LEU A 58 1.56 1.05 18.74
N PHE A 59 1.00 2.19 18.32
CA PHE A 59 0.29 3.11 19.21
C PHE A 59 -1.10 2.60 19.58
N GLU A 60 -1.88 2.14 18.60
CA GLU A 60 -3.26 1.67 18.81
C GLU A 60 -3.34 0.18 19.21
N GLY A 61 -2.23 -0.57 19.06
CA GLY A 61 -2.19 -2.01 19.36
C GLY A 61 -2.99 -2.85 18.36
N GLY A 62 -3.15 -2.38 17.13
CA GLY A 62 -3.94 -3.01 16.07
C GLY A 62 -3.30 -2.84 14.70
N CYS A 63 -4.04 -3.15 13.62
CA CYS A 63 -3.61 -2.90 12.25
C CYS A 63 -4.39 -1.73 11.66
N LEU A 64 -3.68 -0.71 11.14
CA LEU A 64 -4.28 0.45 10.47
C LEU A 64 -5.07 0.04 9.23
N PHE A 65 -4.49 -0.88 8.47
CA PHE A 65 -5.10 -1.47 7.28
C PHE A 65 -5.22 -2.98 7.47
N ARG A 66 -6.36 -3.52 7.08
CA ARG A 66 -6.57 -4.97 7.00
C ARG A 66 -6.15 -5.49 5.64
N ALA A 67 -6.43 -4.74 4.58
CA ALA A 67 -6.10 -5.08 3.19
C ALA A 67 -6.54 -6.51 2.78
N VAL A 68 -7.58 -7.07 3.41
CA VAL A 68 -7.97 -8.47 3.22
C VAL A 68 -9.43 -8.56 2.81
N LYS A 69 -9.68 -9.33 1.74
CA LYS A 69 -11.00 -9.72 1.27
C LYS A 69 -11.03 -11.25 1.17
N GLU A 70 -12.00 -11.89 1.81
CA GLU A 70 -12.15 -13.36 1.82
C GLU A 70 -10.86 -14.11 2.26
N GLY A 71 -10.16 -13.57 3.27
CA GLY A 71 -8.94 -14.17 3.83
C GLY A 71 -7.65 -13.96 3.01
N HIS A 72 -7.73 -13.30 1.86
CA HIS A 72 -6.58 -13.03 1.00
C HIS A 72 -6.29 -11.54 0.92
N LEU A 73 -5.00 -11.20 0.77
CA LEU A 73 -4.58 -9.82 0.50
C LEU A 73 -5.27 -9.33 -0.78
N ASN A 74 -5.89 -8.16 -0.72
CA ASN A 74 -6.69 -7.62 -1.81
C ASN A 74 -6.39 -6.13 -2.00
N ASP A 75 -5.80 -5.81 -3.14
CA ASP A 75 -5.35 -4.45 -3.51
C ASP A 75 -6.50 -3.44 -3.52
N GLU A 76 -7.69 -3.84 -3.99
CA GLU A 76 -8.88 -2.99 -4.03
C GLU A 76 -9.32 -2.58 -2.63
N GLN A 77 -9.47 -3.57 -1.73
CA GLN A 77 -9.82 -3.33 -0.33
C GLN A 77 -8.77 -2.44 0.35
N HIS A 78 -7.49 -2.69 0.09
CA HIS A 78 -6.41 -1.89 0.66
C HIS A 78 -6.48 -0.42 0.21
N LEU A 79 -6.67 -0.18 -1.10
CA LEU A 79 -6.84 1.18 -1.63
C LEU A 79 -8.09 1.84 -1.05
N ALA A 80 -9.20 1.12 -0.92
CA ALA A 80 -10.43 1.65 -0.32
C ALA A 80 -10.22 2.08 1.15
N GLU A 81 -9.48 1.30 1.93
CA GLU A 81 -9.11 1.65 3.32
C GLU A 81 -8.20 2.88 3.38
N ILE A 82 -7.21 2.97 2.49
CA ILE A 82 -6.36 4.16 2.38
C ILE A 82 -7.20 5.40 2.06
N ILE A 83 -8.08 5.31 1.06
CA ILE A 83 -8.92 6.43 0.62
C ILE A 83 -9.90 6.86 1.70
N SER A 84 -10.47 5.92 2.45
CA SER A 84 -11.40 6.26 3.53
C SER A 84 -10.72 7.04 4.66
N LEU A 85 -9.42 6.83 4.86
CA LEU A 85 -8.62 7.51 5.87
C LEU A 85 -8.08 8.88 5.42
N ILE A 86 -7.43 8.94 4.25
CA ILE A 86 -6.69 10.13 3.80
C ILE A 86 -7.32 10.84 2.59
N GLY A 87 -8.47 10.37 2.12
CA GLY A 87 -9.17 10.91 0.97
C GLY A 87 -8.69 10.34 -0.38
N PRO A 88 -9.34 10.74 -1.49
CA PRO A 88 -9.03 10.22 -2.82
C PRO A 88 -7.65 10.70 -3.30
N PRO A 89 -6.93 9.86 -4.07
CA PRO A 89 -5.65 10.26 -4.64
C PRO A 89 -5.82 11.41 -5.65
N PRO A 90 -4.84 12.32 -5.75
CA PRO A 90 -4.89 13.38 -6.74
C PRO A 90 -4.80 12.81 -8.17
N ARG A 91 -5.39 13.51 -9.15
CA ARG A 91 -5.37 13.07 -10.57
C ARG A 91 -3.95 12.84 -11.11
N SER A 92 -2.99 13.67 -10.70
CA SER A 92 -1.59 13.52 -11.09
C SER A 92 -0.97 12.22 -10.58
N PHE A 93 -1.47 11.66 -9.48
CA PHE A 93 -1.09 10.35 -9.00
C PHE A 93 -1.71 9.25 -9.87
N LEU A 94 -3.01 9.32 -10.13
CA LEU A 94 -3.71 8.33 -10.95
C LEU A 94 -3.11 8.19 -12.37
N GLN A 95 -2.77 9.31 -12.99
CA GLN A 95 -2.16 9.36 -14.34
C GLN A 95 -0.80 8.66 -14.44
N ARG A 96 -0.13 8.38 -13.32
CA ARG A 96 1.16 7.69 -13.31
C ARG A 96 1.05 6.17 -13.46
N SER A 97 -0.15 5.60 -13.38
CA SER A 97 -0.36 4.16 -13.49
C SER A 97 -1.53 3.81 -14.39
N GLU A 98 -1.31 2.92 -15.34
CA GLU A 98 -2.37 2.31 -16.14
C GLU A 98 -3.30 1.43 -15.27
N LYS A 99 -2.80 0.88 -14.15
CA LYS A 99 -3.60 0.11 -13.18
C LYS A 99 -4.69 0.97 -12.52
N SER A 100 -4.53 2.29 -12.48
CA SER A 100 -5.58 3.19 -11.96
C SER A 100 -6.91 3.05 -12.70
N ARG A 101 -6.89 2.70 -13.99
CA ARG A 101 -8.10 2.49 -14.81
C ARG A 101 -8.93 1.28 -14.39
N GLN A 102 -8.44 0.46 -13.46
CA GLN A 102 -9.23 -0.62 -12.87
C GLN A 102 -10.26 -0.08 -11.85
N TYR A 103 -9.98 1.07 -11.23
CA TYR A 103 -10.78 1.59 -10.11
C TYR A 103 -11.30 3.01 -10.36
N TRP A 104 -10.65 3.79 -11.23
CA TRP A 104 -11.04 5.17 -11.55
C TRP A 104 -11.23 5.38 -13.04
N ASP A 105 -12.16 6.28 -13.38
CA ASP A 105 -12.32 6.77 -14.75
C ASP A 105 -11.28 7.85 -15.11
N VAL A 106 -11.33 8.35 -16.34
CA VAL A 106 -10.42 9.39 -16.84
C VAL A 106 -10.57 10.74 -16.12
N GLU A 107 -11.70 10.98 -15.47
CA GLU A 107 -11.98 12.17 -14.67
C GLU A 107 -11.55 11.98 -13.20
N GLY A 108 -11.11 10.78 -12.82
CA GLY A 108 -10.70 10.45 -11.46
C GLY A 108 -11.87 10.13 -10.52
N ALA A 109 -13.06 9.88 -11.05
CA ALA A 109 -14.18 9.35 -10.27
C ALA A 109 -14.03 7.83 -10.10
N VAL A 110 -14.39 7.31 -8.93
CA VAL A 110 -14.37 5.86 -8.67
C VAL A 110 -15.39 5.19 -9.58
N MET A 111 -14.96 4.20 -10.36
CA MET A 111 -15.86 3.47 -11.24
C MET A 111 -16.75 2.53 -10.42
N PRO A 112 -18.05 2.44 -10.75
CA PRO A 112 -18.91 1.44 -10.13
C PRO A 112 -18.39 0.04 -10.47
N GLN A 113 -18.16 -0.77 -9.43
CA GLN A 113 -17.87 -2.20 -9.60
C GLN A 113 -19.03 -2.84 -10.39
N PRO A 114 -18.76 -3.59 -11.47
CA PRO A 114 -19.83 -4.30 -12.16
C PRO A 114 -20.50 -5.26 -11.18
N PRO A 115 -21.85 -5.31 -11.14
CA PRO A 115 -22.57 -6.23 -10.27
C PRO A 115 -22.26 -7.66 -10.72
N ASN A 116 -21.40 -8.35 -9.96
CA ASN A 116 -20.94 -9.72 -10.19
C ASN A 116 -19.85 -9.90 -11.27
N ALA A 117 -18.62 -9.50 -10.96
CA ALA A 117 -17.48 -10.27 -11.44
C ALA A 117 -17.28 -11.46 -10.48
N LYS A 118 -18.01 -12.55 -10.71
CA LYS A 118 -17.56 -13.85 -10.20
C LYS A 118 -16.26 -14.16 -10.94
N LEU A 119 -15.17 -14.30 -10.19
CA LEU A 119 -13.93 -14.86 -10.71
C LEU A 119 -14.16 -16.37 -10.81
N ASP A 120 -14.09 -16.88 -12.04
CA ASP A 120 -14.02 -18.30 -12.34
C ASP A 120 -12.68 -18.89 -11.88
#